data_AF-A0A7C1HAU0-F1
#
_entry.id   AF-A0A7C1HAU0-F1
#
_cell.length_a   1.000
_cell.length_b   1.000
_cell.length_c   1.000
_cell.angle_alpha   90.00
_cell.angle_beta   90.00
_cell.angle_gamma   90.00
#
_symmetry.space_group_name_H-M   'P 1'
#
loop_
_entity.id
_entity.type
_entity.pdbx_description
1 polymer ?
#
loop_
_entity_poly.entity_id
_entity_poly.type
_entity_poly.pdbx_seq_one_letter_code
_entity_poly.pdbx_strand_id
1 'polypeptide(L)' 'EYNMALGERRAQEAKKYLVNLGVAAARIQTISYGEERPLDPRSNEEAWAKNRRAHFRVR' A
#
# COMPACT_ATOMS: atom_id res chain seq x y z
N GLU A 1 9.58 1.44 -11.88
CA GLU A 1 9.89 0.25 -11.07
C GLU A 1 10.13 0.53 -9.58
N TYR A 2 10.94 1.54 -9.20
CA TYR A 2 11.26 1.82 -7.78
C TYR A 2 10.03 1.98 -6.87
N ASN A 3 9.06 2.83 -7.25
CA ASN A 3 7.88 3.10 -6.42
C ASN A 3 6.95 1.88 -6.29
N MET A 4 6.94 0.99 -7.28
CA MET A 4 6.24 -0.28 -7.22
C MET A 4 6.88 -1.19 -6.15
N ALA A 5 8.20 -1.36 -6.19
CA ALA A 5 8.93 -2.16 -5.22
C ALA A 5 8.89 -1.56 -3.80
N LEU A 6 8.88 -0.23 -3.68
CA LEU A 6 8.72 0.46 -2.40
C LEU A 6 7.32 0.24 -1.81
N GLY A 7 6.28 0.37 -2.63
CA GLY A 7 4.91 0.12 -2.21
C GLY A 7 4.67 -1.33 -1.81
N GLU A 8 5.26 -2.30 -2.55
CA GLU A 8 5.17 -3.72 -2.20
C GLU A 8 5.82 -3.99 -0.84
N ARG A 9 7.04 -3.46 -0.60
CA ARG A 9 7.70 -3.58 0.71
C ARG A 9 6.86 -3.00 1.85
N ARG A 10 6.27 -1.82 1.66
CA ARG A 10 5.36 -1.21 2.65
C ARG A 10 4.13 -2.09 2.93
N ALA A 11 3.53 -2.67 1.89
CA ALA A 11 2.38 -3.56 2.03
C ALA A 11 2.74 -4.87 2.78
N GLN A 12 3.92 -5.43 2.50
CA GLN A 12 4.43 -6.61 3.20
C GLN A 12 4.68 -6.35 4.68
N GLU A 13 5.25 -5.21 5.06
CA GLU A 13 5.44 -4.86 6.47
C GLU A 13 4.12 -4.69 7.21
N ALA A 14 3.12 -4.04 6.59
CA ALA A 14 1.78 -3.95 7.15
C ALA A 14 1.13 -5.34 7.32
N LYS A 15 1.30 -6.25 6.33
CA LYS A 15 0.84 -7.64 6.43
C LYS A 15 1.50 -8.37 7.59
N LYS A 16 2.83 -8.29 7.73
CA LYS A 16 3.57 -8.92 8.84
C LYS A 16 3.04 -8.45 10.20
N TYR A 17 2.82 -7.14 10.34
CA TYR A 17 2.25 -6.57 11.56
C TYR A 17 0.89 -7.18 11.91
N LEU A 18 -0.03 -7.27 10.93
CA LEU A 18 -1.35 -7.89 11.15
C LEU A 18 -1.27 -9.39 11.47
N VAL A 19 -0.34 -10.11 10.86
CA VAL A 19 -0.10 -11.52 11.17
C VAL A 19 0.40 -11.69 12.60
N ASN A 20 1.30 -10.82 13.06
CA ASN A 20 1.78 -10.82 14.44
C ASN A 20 0.67 -10.53 15.46
N LEU A 21 -0.37 -9.79 15.05
CA LEU A 21 -1.59 -9.57 15.85
C LEU A 21 -2.58 -10.76 15.81
N GLY A 22 -2.25 -11.84 15.09
CA GLY A 22 -3.04 -13.08 15.06
C GLY A 22 -3.91 -13.26 13.81
N VAL A 23 -3.86 -12.36 12.83
CA VAL A 23 -4.58 -12.57 11.57
C VAL A 23 -3.87 -13.63 10.74
N ALA A 24 -4.59 -14.69 10.36
CA ALA A 24 -4.01 -15.73 9.51
C ALA A 24 -3.48 -15.16 8.19
N ALA A 25 -2.20 -15.40 7.88
CA ALA A 25 -1.51 -14.84 6.70
C ALA A 25 -2.20 -15.16 5.37
N ALA A 26 -2.86 -16.32 5.28
CA ALA A 26 -3.64 -16.74 4.11
C ALA A 26 -4.85 -15.84 3.81
N ARG A 27 -5.34 -15.07 4.79
CA ARG A 27 -6.45 -14.12 4.63
C ARG A 27 -6.01 -12.77 4.07
N ILE A 28 -4.70 -12.52 3.96
CA ILE A 28 -4.15 -11.22 3.58
C ILE A 28 -3.37 -11.35 2.26
N GLN A 29 -3.87 -10.67 1.23
CA GLN A 29 -3.17 -10.46 -0.03
C GLN A 29 -2.67 -9.01 -0.10
N THR A 30 -1.46 -8.83 -0.60
CA THR A 30 -0.84 -7.51 -0.82
C THR A 30 -0.77 -7.24 -2.31
N ILE A 31 -0.93 -5.98 -2.68
CA ILE A 31 -0.71 -5.49 -4.04
C ILE A 31 -0.18 -4.07 -3.95
N SER A 32 0.89 -3.79 -4.68
CA SER A 32 1.32 -2.41 -4.94
C SER A 32 0.77 -1.91 -6.26
N TYR A 33 0.53 -0.61 -6.37
CA TYR A 33 0.24 0.06 -7.63
C TYR A 33 1.30 1.11 -7.99
N GLY A 34 2.38 1.21 -7.20
CA GLY A 34 3.37 2.28 -7.35
C GLY A 34 2.70 3.66 -7.48
N GLU A 35 2.99 4.34 -8.59
CA GLU A 35 2.41 5.64 -8.94
C GLU A 35 1.32 5.52 -10.04
N GLU A 36 0.97 4.31 -10.45
CA GLU A 36 0.08 4.06 -11.61
C GLU A 36 -1.40 4.35 -11.30
N ARG A 37 -1.77 4.43 -10.02
CA ARG A 37 -3.14 4.71 -9.57
C ARG A 37 -3.18 5.84 -8.54
N PRO A 38 -2.87 7.09 -8.93
CA PRO A 38 -2.93 8.23 -8.02
C PRO A 38 -4.38 8.51 -7.61
N LEU A 39 -4.57 8.99 -6.37
CA LEU A 39 -5.84 9.55 -5.93
C LEU A 39 -6.04 10.96 -6.53
N ASP A 40 -4.97 11.74 -6.52
CA ASP A 40 -4.94 13.10 -7.04
C ASP A 40 -3.87 13.14 -8.15
N PRO A 41 -4.25 13.34 -9.42
CA PRO A 41 -3.32 13.27 -10.54
C PRO A 41 -2.40 14.51 -10.65
N ARG A 42 -2.57 15.52 -9.78
CA ARG A 42 -1.76 16.73 -9.81
C ARG A 42 -0.34 16.46 -9.31
N SER A 43 0.62 17.25 -9.81
CA SER A 43 2.05 17.15 -9.46
C SER A 43 2.46 18.24 -8.47
N ASN A 44 1.90 18.20 -7.26
CA ASN A 44 2.25 19.11 -6.17
C ASN A 44 2.29 18.36 -4.82
N GLU A 45 2.88 18.97 -3.80
CA GLU A 45 3.09 18.30 -2.51
C GLU A 45 1.77 17.85 -1.86
N GLU A 46 0.70 18.64 -2.00
CA GLU A 46 -0.62 18.27 -1.48
C GLU A 46 -1.15 16.97 -2.12
N ALA A 47 -1.02 16.83 -3.44
CA ALA A 47 -1.43 15.64 -4.16
C ALA A 47 -0.52 14.45 -3.83
N TRP A 48 0.80 14.65 -3.76
CA TRP A 48 1.74 13.58 -3.39
C TRP A 48 1.51 13.08 -1.97
N ALA A 49 1.22 13.95 -1.02
CA ALA A 49 0.85 13.58 0.34
C ALA A 49 -0.40 12.69 0.37
N LYS A 50 -1.42 13.01 -0.45
CA LYS A 50 -2.62 12.18 -0.60
C LYS A 50 -2.34 10.84 -1.29
N ASN A 51 -1.44 10.81 -2.26
CA ASN A 51 -1.12 9.61 -3.06
C ASN A 51 -0.26 8.59 -2.29
N ARG A 52 0.57 9.04 -1.34
CA ARG A 52 1.37 8.17 -0.47
C ARG A 52 0.52 7.51 0.62
N ARG A 53 -0.23 6.47 0.26
CA ARG A 53 -1.22 5.82 1.14
C ARG A 53 -1.22 4.29 1.06
N ALA A 54 -1.81 3.64 2.07
CA ALA A 54 -2.12 2.21 2.07
C ALA A 54 -3.62 2.02 2.34
N HIS A 55 -4.27 1.11 1.61
CA HIS A 55 -5.71 0.88 1.67
C HIS A 55 -6.00 -0.59 2.03
N PHE A 56 -6.95 -0.80 2.94
CA PHE A 56 -7.48 -2.12 3.27
C PHE A 56 -8.87 -2.28 2.66
N ARG A 57 -9.11 -3.43 2.01
CA ARG A 57 -10.43 -3.80 1.49
C ARG A 57 -10.80 -5.15 2.08
N VAL A 58 -11.83 -5.16 2.92
CA VAL A 58 -12.42 -6.37 3.50
C VAL A 58 -13.66 -6.72 2.68
N ARG A 59 -13.85 -8.01 2.38
CA ARG A 59 -15.08 -8.54 1.78
C ARG A 59 -15.89 -9.25 2.85
#